data_AF-A0A968YBI3-F1
#
_entry.id   AF-A0A968YBI3-F1
#
_cell.length_a   1.000
_cell.length_b   1.000
_cell.length_c   1.000
_cell.angle_alpha   90.00
_cell.angle_beta   90.00
_cell.angle_gamma   90.00
#
_symmetry.space_group_name_H-M   'P 1'
#
loop_
_entity.id
_entity.type
_entity.pdbx_description
1 polymer ?
#
loop_
_entity_poly.entity_id
_entity_poly.type
_entity_poly.pdbx_seq_one_letter_code
_entity_poly.pdbx_strand_id
1 'polypeptide(L)'
;MRFRTLILTFLAVCLGVFSVNAQALAVVPSSMTYDQVKGTGLANNCPILDVGSGDSISVSGSSYILDLCLQPTSFYVKEEPSNPRQQAEFVPANIMTRKTTTLEQIEGPLSTDGGKLTFKEKDGMDFQAITVQISGRERVPMLFTIKELVASASGSSIADGTTFSGEYVVPSYRTSGFLDPKGRGVSTGYDTAVALAADPDDEVLNRANAKRFDVTKGSISMTIAAVDKETGEFGGTFESEQYSDSDLGAIDPLEVKVQGIFYGRVD
;
A
#
# COMPACT_ATOMS: atom_id res chain seq x y z
N MET A 1 54.25 -7.28 7.80
CA MET A 1 53.43 -8.33 7.17
C MET A 1 52.43 -9.03 8.12
N ARG A 2 52.45 -8.78 9.45
CA ARG A 2 51.58 -9.48 10.42
C ARG A 2 50.15 -8.92 10.62
N PHE A 3 49.86 -7.71 10.15
CA PHE A 3 48.53 -7.09 10.28
C PHE A 3 47.62 -7.30 9.06
N ARG A 4 48.18 -7.64 7.89
CA ARG A 4 47.39 -7.87 6.67
C ARG A 4 46.50 -9.10 6.78
N THR A 5 47.00 -10.16 7.42
CA THR A 5 46.24 -11.40 7.64
C THR A 5 45.10 -11.19 8.63
N LEU A 6 45.31 -10.38 9.67
CA LEU A 6 44.28 -10.03 10.68
C LEU A 6 43.16 -9.17 10.09
N ILE A 7 43.49 -8.21 9.21
CA ILE A 7 42.49 -7.37 8.53
C ILE A 7 41.67 -8.20 7.55
N LEU A 8 42.29 -9.11 6.80
CA LEU A 8 41.59 -10.02 5.88
C LEU A 8 40.64 -10.98 6.61
N THR A 9 41.05 -11.52 7.75
CA THR A 9 40.16 -12.38 8.56
C THR A 9 39.03 -11.61 9.22
N PHE A 10 39.26 -10.37 9.65
CA PHE A 10 38.20 -9.54 10.22
C PHE A 10 37.19 -9.10 9.15
N LEU A 11 37.65 -8.75 7.95
CA LEU A 11 36.77 -8.40 6.84
C LEU A 11 35.94 -9.59 6.35
N ALA A 12 36.51 -10.81 6.32
CA ALA A 12 35.79 -12.03 5.97
C ALA A 12 34.74 -12.43 7.02
N VAL A 13 35.02 -12.20 8.30
CA VAL A 13 34.03 -12.43 9.38
C VAL A 13 32.94 -11.35 9.36
N CYS A 14 33.28 -10.09 9.06
CA CYS A 14 32.28 -9.03 8.90
C CYS A 14 31.39 -9.26 7.66
N LEU A 15 31.93 -9.74 6.54
CA LEU A 15 31.14 -10.07 5.34
C LEU A 15 30.31 -11.37 5.51
N GLY A 16 30.71 -12.27 6.40
CA GLY A 16 29.97 -13.51 6.69
C GLY A 16 28.78 -13.35 7.65
N VAL A 17 28.68 -12.24 8.37
CA VAL A 17 27.62 -12.00 9.39
C VAL A 17 26.53 -11.04 8.89
N PHE A 18 26.70 -10.44 7.71
CA PHE A 18 25.69 -9.59 7.06
C PHE A 18 24.83 -10.33 6.01
N SER A 19 24.74 -11.67 6.06
CA SER A 19 23.57 -12.35 5.49
C SER A 19 22.36 -12.05 6.38
N VAL A 20 21.83 -10.83 6.21
CA VAL A 20 20.59 -10.39 6.81
C VAL A 20 19.54 -11.40 6.35
N ASN A 21 19.04 -12.16 7.32
CA ASN A 21 17.96 -13.10 7.15
C ASN A 21 16.73 -12.29 6.71
N ALA A 22 16.52 -12.16 5.40
CA ALA A 22 15.22 -11.79 4.86
C ALA A 22 14.26 -12.82 5.44
N GLN A 23 13.37 -12.40 6.34
CA GLN A 23 12.35 -13.27 6.86
C GLN A 23 11.59 -13.81 5.64
N ALA A 24 11.81 -15.08 5.30
CA ALA A 24 11.08 -15.73 4.23
C ALA A 24 9.61 -15.62 4.60
N LEU A 25 8.88 -14.80 3.83
CA LEU A 25 7.45 -14.64 3.98
C LEU A 25 6.83 -16.00 3.67
N ALA A 26 6.25 -16.64 4.68
CA ALA A 26 5.62 -17.94 4.51
C ALA A 26 4.37 -17.78 3.62
N VAL A 27 4.40 -18.40 2.44
CA VAL A 27 3.28 -18.50 1.51
C VAL A 27 2.28 -19.55 2.01
N VAL A 28 0.98 -19.35 1.79
CA VAL A 28 -0.03 -20.41 1.96
C VAL A 28 0.08 -21.37 0.77
N PRO A 29 0.51 -22.63 0.95
CA PRO A 29 0.42 -23.61 -0.13
C PRO A 29 -1.05 -23.78 -0.53
N SER A 30 -1.33 -23.87 -1.83
CA SER A 30 -2.67 -24.08 -2.39
C SER A 30 -3.36 -25.38 -1.93
N SER A 31 -2.64 -26.24 -1.21
CA SER A 31 -3.15 -27.46 -0.55
C SER A 31 -3.68 -27.24 0.86
N MET A 32 -3.51 -26.06 1.46
CA MET A 32 -3.98 -25.79 2.82
C MET A 32 -5.49 -25.53 2.87
N THR A 33 -6.16 -26.13 3.85
CA THR A 33 -7.57 -25.86 4.13
C THR A 33 -7.74 -24.60 4.99
N TYR A 34 -8.96 -24.05 5.00
CA TYR A 34 -9.31 -22.90 5.85
C TYR A 34 -8.92 -23.11 7.32
N ASP A 35 -9.20 -24.30 7.89
CA ASP A 35 -8.89 -24.59 9.30
C ASP A 35 -7.39 -24.65 9.59
N GLN A 36 -6.57 -24.96 8.60
CA GLN A 36 -5.11 -24.94 8.73
C GLN A 36 -4.55 -23.50 8.68
N VAL A 37 -5.23 -22.60 7.97
CA VAL A 37 -4.81 -21.19 7.83
C VAL A 37 -5.35 -20.32 8.97
N LYS A 38 -6.54 -20.64 9.49
CA LYS A 38 -7.24 -19.85 10.51
C LYS A 38 -6.36 -19.57 11.73
N GLY A 39 -6.12 -18.29 12.00
CA GLY A 39 -5.37 -17.83 13.19
C GLY A 39 -3.84 -17.82 13.05
N THR A 40 -3.29 -18.39 11.97
CA THR A 40 -1.83 -18.34 11.69
C THR A 40 -1.39 -16.94 11.25
N GLY A 41 -2.32 -16.19 10.65
CA GLY A 41 -2.06 -14.92 9.98
C GLY A 41 -1.42 -15.07 8.60
N LEU A 42 -1.39 -16.29 8.04
CA LEU A 42 -0.97 -16.52 6.65
C LEU A 42 -2.00 -16.00 5.64
N ALA A 43 -3.27 -15.89 6.03
CA ALA A 43 -4.33 -15.32 5.18
C ALA A 43 -4.12 -13.84 4.80
N ASN A 44 -3.19 -13.13 5.44
CA ASN A 44 -2.83 -11.76 5.07
C ASN A 44 -1.55 -11.73 4.20
N ASN A 45 -1.02 -12.88 3.80
CA ASN A 45 0.18 -12.96 2.97
C ASN A 45 -0.21 -13.21 1.51
N CYS A 46 0.40 -12.46 0.59
CA CYS A 46 0.30 -12.77 -0.83
C CYS A 46 1.11 -14.04 -1.18
N PRO A 47 0.73 -14.76 -2.24
CA PRO A 47 1.59 -15.77 -2.84
C PRO A 47 2.95 -15.17 -3.27
N ILE A 48 3.99 -16.00 -3.31
CA ILE A 48 5.33 -15.61 -3.74
C ILE A 48 5.80 -16.64 -4.76
N LEU A 49 6.37 -16.14 -5.86
CA LEU A 49 6.98 -16.96 -6.90
C LEU A 49 8.47 -17.13 -6.63
N ASP A 50 9.01 -18.28 -7.02
CA ASP A 50 10.45 -18.50 -7.00
C ASP A 50 11.12 -17.62 -8.05
N VAL A 51 12.14 -16.86 -7.65
CA VAL A 51 12.88 -15.96 -8.54
C VAL A 51 13.76 -16.78 -9.49
N GLY A 52 13.67 -16.53 -10.80
CA GLY A 52 14.79 -16.84 -11.71
C GLY A 52 14.52 -17.71 -12.95
N SER A 53 13.34 -17.68 -13.55
CA SER A 53 13.13 -18.31 -14.87
C SER A 53 13.58 -17.43 -16.04
N GLY A 54 13.64 -16.09 -15.87
CA GLY A 54 13.86 -15.15 -16.98
C GLY A 54 12.73 -15.19 -18.02
N ASP A 55 11.57 -15.69 -17.62
CA ASP A 55 10.42 -15.86 -18.47
C ASP A 55 9.71 -14.55 -18.81
N SER A 56 8.82 -14.61 -19.80
CA SER A 56 7.93 -13.50 -20.13
C SER A 56 6.55 -14.00 -20.52
N ILE A 57 5.53 -13.26 -20.09
CA ILE A 57 4.13 -13.45 -20.45
C ILE A 57 3.79 -12.45 -21.56
N SER A 58 3.47 -12.98 -22.75
CA SER A 58 3.01 -12.13 -23.86
C SER A 58 1.56 -11.69 -23.62
N VAL A 59 1.31 -10.39 -23.69
CA VAL A 59 -0.03 -9.84 -23.46
C VAL A 59 -0.77 -9.75 -24.78
N SER A 60 -1.98 -10.31 -24.83
CA SER A 60 -2.87 -10.23 -26.00
C SER A 60 -3.90 -9.10 -25.84
N GLY A 61 -4.71 -8.83 -26.87
CA GLY A 61 -5.71 -7.77 -26.82
C GLY A 61 -6.87 -8.00 -25.83
N SER A 62 -7.03 -9.22 -25.31
CA SER A 62 -8.13 -9.61 -24.41
C SER A 62 -7.64 -10.14 -23.05
N SER A 63 -6.40 -9.86 -22.68
CA SER A 63 -5.83 -10.37 -21.43
C SER A 63 -6.45 -9.70 -20.20
N TYR A 64 -6.46 -10.42 -19.08
CA TYR A 64 -7.02 -9.97 -17.82
C TYR A 64 -6.01 -10.24 -16.70
N ILE A 65 -5.88 -9.33 -15.74
CA ILE A 65 -5.18 -9.63 -14.49
C ILE A 65 -6.21 -10.09 -13.48
N LEU A 66 -5.94 -11.24 -12.87
CA LEU A 66 -6.70 -11.85 -11.79
C LEU A 66 -5.83 -11.96 -10.54
N ASP A 67 -6.51 -12.07 -9.39
CA ASP A 67 -5.89 -12.35 -8.09
C ASP A 67 -4.74 -11.40 -7.73
N LEU A 68 -4.79 -10.14 -8.19
CA LEU A 68 -3.79 -9.15 -7.83
C LEU A 68 -3.86 -8.92 -6.31
N CYS A 69 -2.74 -9.15 -5.66
CA CYS A 69 -2.55 -9.09 -4.23
C CYS A 69 -1.40 -8.15 -3.91
N LEU A 70 -1.61 -7.18 -3.02
CA LEU A 70 -0.60 -6.24 -2.55
C LEU A 70 -0.47 -6.38 -1.04
N GLN A 71 0.69 -6.87 -0.58
CA GLN A 71 1.01 -7.04 0.82
C GLN A 71 2.02 -5.97 1.27
N PRO A 72 1.58 -4.94 2.01
CA PRO A 72 2.47 -4.01 2.68
C PRO A 72 3.44 -4.70 3.64
N THR A 73 4.70 -4.29 3.62
CA THR A 73 5.74 -4.75 4.55
C THR A 73 6.35 -3.61 5.36
N SER A 74 6.34 -2.38 4.84
CA SER A 74 6.80 -1.19 5.54
C SER A 74 5.91 0.02 5.26
N PHE A 75 5.80 0.87 6.27
CA PHE A 75 5.00 2.09 6.26
C PHE A 75 5.85 3.26 6.70
N TYR A 76 5.70 4.38 6.01
CA TYR A 76 6.37 5.63 6.32
C TYR A 76 5.37 6.77 6.28
N VAL A 77 5.57 7.75 7.15
CA VAL A 77 4.77 8.97 7.19
C VAL A 77 5.71 10.14 6.97
N LYS A 78 5.32 11.08 6.12
CA LYS A 78 6.08 12.30 5.90
C LYS A 78 5.79 13.27 7.04
N GLU A 79 6.78 13.50 7.89
CA GLU A 79 6.64 14.46 8.99
C GLU A 79 6.98 15.87 8.54
N GLU A 80 6.20 16.83 9.05
CA GLU A 80 6.57 18.23 8.92
C GLU A 80 7.79 18.53 9.78
N PRO A 81 8.84 19.15 9.20
CA PRO A 81 10.03 19.48 9.95
C PRO A 81 9.72 20.59 10.95
N SER A 82 10.28 20.46 12.17
CA SER A 82 10.18 21.50 13.20
C SER A 82 10.82 22.84 12.79
N ASN A 83 11.69 22.82 11.78
CA ASN A 83 12.28 23.99 11.16
C ASN A 83 11.80 24.11 9.70
N PRO A 84 11.10 25.20 9.32
CA PRO A 84 10.63 25.42 7.94
C PRO A 84 11.73 25.43 6.86
N ARG A 85 13.01 25.49 7.25
CA ARG A 85 14.16 25.42 6.32
C ARG A 85 14.64 24.00 6.02
N GLN A 86 14.18 23.00 6.77
CA GLN A 86 14.48 21.58 6.53
C GLN A 86 13.45 21.01 5.56
N GLN A 87 13.84 19.99 4.78
CA GLN A 87 12.91 19.26 3.94
C GLN A 87 12.14 18.25 4.78
N ALA A 88 10.86 18.06 4.48
CA ALA A 88 10.06 17.01 5.08
C ALA A 88 10.57 15.63 4.61
N GLU A 89 10.74 14.71 5.55
CA GLU A 89 11.27 13.37 5.29
C GLU A 89 10.26 12.30 5.71
N PHE A 90 10.27 11.17 4.99
CA PHE A 90 9.49 9.99 5.33
C PHE A 90 10.16 9.27 6.50
N VAL A 91 9.47 9.21 7.64
CA VAL A 91 9.92 8.49 8.83
C VAL A 91 9.19 7.15 8.97
N PRO A 92 9.85 6.07 9.43
CA PRO A 92 9.21 4.79 9.62
C PRO A 92 8.06 4.84 10.64
N ALA A 93 6.98 4.12 10.35
CA ALA A 93 5.83 3.97 11.24
C ALA A 93 5.49 2.49 11.45
N ASN A 94 5.04 2.15 12.66
CA ASN A 94 4.68 0.79 13.04
C ASN A 94 3.19 0.53 12.87
N ILE A 95 2.84 -0.64 12.35
CA ILE A 95 1.44 -1.06 12.18
C ILE A 95 0.74 -1.27 13.54
N MET A 96 -0.44 -0.67 13.71
CA MET A 96 -1.25 -0.77 14.94
C MET A 96 -2.51 -1.63 14.76
N THR A 97 -2.86 -1.95 13.52
CA THR A 97 -4.11 -2.64 13.12
C THR A 97 -3.92 -4.13 12.85
N ARG A 98 -2.77 -4.69 13.25
CA ARG A 98 -2.41 -6.12 13.13
C ARG A 98 -2.32 -6.54 11.65
N LYS A 99 -2.58 -7.82 11.35
CA LYS A 99 -2.51 -8.42 10.00
C LYS A 99 -3.83 -8.23 9.25
N THR A 100 -4.13 -6.98 8.87
CA THR A 100 -5.36 -6.57 8.16
C THR A 100 -5.05 -5.55 7.06
N THR A 101 -3.89 -5.69 6.42
CA THR A 101 -3.27 -4.63 5.61
C THR A 101 -3.24 -4.94 4.11
N THR A 102 -3.43 -6.21 3.77
CA THR A 102 -3.24 -6.71 2.40
C THR A 102 -4.48 -6.44 1.55
N LEU A 103 -4.24 -6.02 0.31
CA LEU A 103 -5.27 -5.97 -0.74
C LEU A 103 -5.19 -7.28 -1.51
N GLU A 104 -6.34 -7.85 -1.90
CA GLU A 104 -6.38 -9.19 -2.53
C GLU A 104 -7.59 -9.29 -3.46
N GLN A 105 -7.57 -10.31 -4.35
CA GLN A 105 -8.66 -10.60 -5.29
C GLN A 105 -8.98 -9.42 -6.20
N ILE A 106 -7.98 -8.56 -6.45
CA ILE A 106 -8.13 -7.45 -7.37
C ILE A 106 -8.03 -7.97 -8.79
N GLU A 107 -8.92 -7.50 -9.64
CA GLU A 107 -9.00 -7.92 -11.03
C GLU A 107 -9.25 -6.76 -11.99
N GLY A 108 -8.91 -6.95 -13.26
CA GLY A 108 -9.16 -5.95 -14.29
C GLY A 108 -8.49 -6.23 -15.63
N PRO A 109 -8.96 -5.58 -16.72
CA PRO A 109 -8.41 -5.78 -18.04
C PRO A 109 -6.96 -5.32 -18.15
N LEU A 110 -6.17 -6.12 -18.85
CA LEU A 110 -4.80 -5.83 -19.24
C LEU A 110 -4.73 -5.75 -20.77
N SER A 111 -4.53 -4.54 -21.28
CA SER A 111 -4.44 -4.29 -22.72
C SER A 111 -3.03 -3.92 -23.14
N THR A 112 -2.67 -4.24 -24.38
CA THR A 112 -1.45 -3.76 -25.04
C THR A 112 -1.81 -2.90 -26.25
N ASP A 113 -1.27 -1.69 -26.33
CA ASP A 113 -1.41 -0.81 -27.49
C ASP A 113 -0.09 -0.09 -27.78
N GLY A 114 0.38 -0.14 -29.02
CA GLY A 114 1.60 0.57 -29.44
C GLY A 114 2.87 0.27 -28.63
N GLY A 115 2.99 -0.93 -28.03
CA GLY A 115 4.11 -1.27 -27.14
C GLY A 115 4.00 -0.67 -25.74
N LYS A 116 2.77 -0.41 -25.29
CA LYS A 116 2.42 0.02 -23.93
C LYS A 116 1.39 -0.93 -23.34
N LEU A 117 1.71 -1.52 -22.19
CA LEU A 117 0.75 -2.24 -21.36
C LEU A 117 -0.06 -1.27 -20.53
N THR A 118 -1.35 -1.53 -20.37
CA THR A 118 -2.24 -0.77 -19.48
C THR A 118 -3.12 -1.75 -18.72
N PHE A 119 -2.97 -1.75 -17.40
CA PHE A 119 -3.89 -2.40 -16.46
C PHE A 119 -4.90 -1.37 -15.96
N LYS A 120 -6.17 -1.76 -15.89
CA LYS A 120 -7.24 -0.96 -15.28
C LYS A 120 -7.96 -1.80 -14.25
N GLU A 121 -7.87 -1.41 -13.00
CA GLU A 121 -8.60 -2.06 -11.90
C GLU A 121 -10.12 -1.96 -12.12
N LYS A 122 -10.85 -2.98 -11.68
CA LYS A 122 -12.30 -3.09 -11.82
C LYS A 122 -13.03 -3.52 -10.56
N ASP A 123 -12.51 -4.53 -9.88
CA ASP A 123 -13.13 -5.07 -8.67
C ASP A 123 -12.07 -5.74 -7.79
N GLY A 124 -12.47 -6.06 -6.56
CA GLY A 124 -11.67 -6.79 -5.58
C GLY A 124 -11.68 -6.17 -4.19
N MET A 125 -10.86 -6.74 -3.28
CA MET A 125 -10.59 -6.11 -1.99
C MET A 125 -9.47 -5.08 -2.15
N ASP A 126 -9.81 -3.99 -2.83
CA ASP A 126 -8.94 -2.90 -3.28
C ASP A 126 -8.71 -1.80 -2.24
N PHE A 127 -9.15 -2.00 -0.98
CA PHE A 127 -8.84 -1.09 0.14
C PHE A 127 -8.77 -1.79 1.50
N GLN A 128 -7.98 -1.20 2.42
CA GLN A 128 -7.94 -1.55 3.84
C GLN A 128 -7.81 -0.28 4.69
N ALA A 129 -8.56 -0.23 5.79
CA ALA A 129 -8.45 0.82 6.79
C ALA A 129 -7.31 0.49 7.76
N ILE A 130 -6.20 1.21 7.65
CA ILE A 130 -4.97 0.94 8.39
C ILE A 130 -4.67 2.09 9.35
N THR A 131 -4.17 1.78 10.54
CA THR A 131 -3.56 2.77 11.43
C THR A 131 -2.11 2.39 11.68
N VAL A 132 -1.22 3.34 11.43
CA VAL A 132 0.20 3.26 11.77
C VAL A 132 0.54 4.24 12.89
N GLN A 133 1.66 4.02 13.58
CA GLN A 133 2.13 4.91 14.63
C GLN A 133 3.60 5.27 14.42
N ILE A 134 3.88 6.56 14.39
CA ILE A 134 5.25 7.07 14.24
C ILE A 134 5.96 6.95 15.58
N SER A 135 6.90 6.00 15.72
CA SER A 135 7.79 5.84 16.90
C SER A 135 7.17 6.15 18.28
N GLY A 136 5.98 5.64 18.56
CA GLY A 136 5.30 5.83 19.86
C GLY A 136 4.61 7.19 20.06
N ARG A 137 4.64 8.07 19.06
CA ARG A 137 3.98 9.38 19.04
C ARG A 137 2.58 9.25 18.42
N GLU A 138 2.38 9.90 17.28
CA GLU A 138 1.11 10.09 16.61
C GLU A 138 0.62 8.83 15.90
N ARG A 139 -0.69 8.59 15.97
CA ARG A 139 -1.38 7.57 15.19
C ARG A 139 -1.91 8.21 13.93
N VAL A 140 -1.55 7.63 12.80
CA VAL A 140 -1.93 8.10 11.47
C VAL A 140 -2.84 7.05 10.84
N PRO A 141 -4.17 7.25 10.88
CA PRO A 141 -5.10 6.42 10.13
C PRO A 141 -5.02 6.75 8.64
N MET A 142 -5.15 5.74 7.80
CA MET A 142 -5.17 5.86 6.35
C MET A 142 -6.07 4.79 5.74
N LEU A 143 -6.57 5.07 4.54
CA LEU A 143 -7.27 4.09 3.71
C LEU A 143 -6.30 3.60 2.63
N PHE A 144 -5.50 2.57 2.91
CA PHE A 144 -4.60 2.02 1.90
C PHE A 144 -5.44 1.42 0.79
N THR A 145 -5.25 1.87 -0.46
CA THR A 145 -6.14 1.50 -1.56
C THR A 145 -5.43 1.56 -2.91
N ILE A 146 -6.03 0.92 -3.91
CA ILE A 146 -5.72 1.12 -5.33
C ILE A 146 -7.01 1.30 -6.16
N LYS A 147 -8.05 1.89 -5.57
CA LYS A 147 -9.34 2.15 -6.23
C LYS A 147 -9.18 2.88 -7.55
N GLU A 148 -9.83 2.38 -8.61
CA GLU A 148 -9.79 2.95 -9.96
C GLU A 148 -8.36 3.07 -10.51
N LEU A 149 -7.45 2.20 -10.09
CA LEU A 149 -6.06 2.21 -10.55
C LEU A 149 -5.99 2.06 -12.07
N VAL A 150 -5.26 2.97 -12.70
CA VAL A 150 -4.81 2.83 -14.08
C VAL A 150 -3.28 2.84 -14.10
N ALA A 151 -2.69 1.67 -14.28
CA ALA A 151 -1.25 1.48 -14.29
C ALA A 151 -0.74 1.14 -15.69
N SER A 152 0.40 1.70 -16.08
CA SER A 152 0.99 1.49 -17.40
C SER A 152 2.44 1.02 -17.30
N ALA A 153 2.86 0.18 -18.24
CA ALA A 153 4.25 -0.24 -18.39
C ALA A 153 4.67 -0.16 -19.86
N SER A 154 5.97 0.02 -20.10
CA SER A 154 6.55 -0.06 -21.44
C SER A 154 6.71 -1.52 -21.88
N GLY A 155 6.50 -1.79 -23.17
CA GLY A 155 6.61 -3.12 -23.76
C GLY A 155 5.25 -3.75 -24.08
N SER A 156 5.30 -4.97 -24.61
CA SER A 156 4.12 -5.77 -24.98
C SER A 156 4.05 -7.12 -24.24
N SER A 157 4.93 -7.32 -23.27
CA SER A 157 5.03 -8.52 -22.44
C SER A 157 5.40 -8.14 -21.01
N ILE A 158 4.91 -8.94 -20.06
CA ILE A 158 5.33 -8.91 -18.66
C ILE A 158 6.58 -9.77 -18.52
N ALA A 159 7.69 -9.18 -18.06
CA ALA A 159 8.96 -9.85 -17.83
C ALA A 159 9.63 -9.30 -16.56
N ASP A 160 10.72 -9.94 -16.13
CA ASP A 160 11.55 -9.42 -15.04
C ASP A 160 12.02 -8.00 -15.35
N GLY A 161 11.82 -7.09 -14.40
CA GLY A 161 12.13 -5.66 -14.54
C GLY A 161 11.07 -4.83 -15.24
N THR A 162 9.96 -5.41 -15.73
CA THR A 162 8.81 -4.62 -16.17
C THR A 162 8.25 -3.85 -14.98
N THR A 163 8.15 -2.52 -15.11
CA THR A 163 7.60 -1.64 -14.08
C THR A 163 6.28 -1.04 -14.55
N PHE A 164 5.21 -1.31 -13.81
CA PHE A 164 3.93 -0.63 -13.94
C PHE A 164 3.91 0.60 -13.04
N SER A 165 3.54 1.75 -13.58
CA SER A 165 3.32 2.97 -12.80
C SER A 165 1.96 3.57 -13.10
N GLY A 166 1.27 4.06 -12.09
CA GLY A 166 -0.12 4.52 -12.23
C GLY A 166 -0.57 5.44 -11.12
N GLU A 167 -1.74 6.04 -11.34
CA GLU A 167 -2.49 6.78 -10.34
C GLU A 167 -3.75 6.01 -9.97
N TYR A 168 -4.23 6.22 -8.76
CA TYR A 168 -5.48 5.68 -8.23
C TYR A 168 -6.19 6.72 -7.36
N VAL A 169 -7.47 6.47 -7.09
CA VAL A 169 -8.33 7.34 -6.28
C VAL A 169 -8.23 6.94 -4.81
N VAL A 170 -8.11 7.93 -3.93
CA VAL A 170 -8.13 7.75 -2.48
C VAL A 170 -9.36 8.46 -1.94
N PRO A 171 -10.48 7.75 -1.73
CA PRO A 171 -11.66 8.36 -1.13
C PRO A 171 -11.43 8.64 0.36
N SER A 172 -12.30 9.45 0.96
CA SER A 172 -12.24 9.73 2.38
C SER A 172 -12.24 8.45 3.22
N TYR A 173 -11.41 8.41 4.26
CA TYR A 173 -11.31 7.30 5.21
C TYR A 173 -12.65 6.97 5.88
N ARG A 174 -13.50 8.00 6.08
CA ARG A 174 -14.86 7.86 6.59
C ARG A 174 -15.87 8.16 5.48
N THR A 175 -16.89 7.32 5.37
CA THR A 175 -18.00 7.59 4.44
C THR A 175 -18.95 8.65 5.01
N SER A 176 -19.83 9.19 4.15
CA SER A 176 -20.69 10.32 4.48
C SER A 176 -21.64 10.08 5.68
N GLY A 177 -21.97 8.82 5.96
CA GLY A 177 -22.82 8.43 7.10
C GLY A 177 -22.09 8.35 8.46
N PHE A 178 -20.78 8.60 8.50
CA PHE A 178 -20.03 8.62 9.75
C PHE A 178 -20.42 9.83 10.62
N LEU A 179 -20.52 9.60 11.92
CA LEU A 179 -20.77 10.64 12.93
C LEU A 179 -19.56 10.75 13.85
N ASP A 180 -19.10 11.97 14.05
CA ASP A 180 -18.07 12.26 15.04
C ASP A 180 -18.61 12.08 16.49
N PRO A 181 -17.75 12.14 17.53
CA PRO A 181 -18.18 11.94 18.92
C PRO A 181 -19.25 12.92 19.42
N LYS A 182 -19.48 14.02 18.71
CA LYS A 182 -20.52 15.01 19.01
C LYS A 182 -21.75 14.87 18.10
N GLY A 183 -21.80 13.81 17.29
CA GLY A 183 -22.92 13.52 16.40
C GLY A 183 -22.93 14.37 15.15
N ARG A 184 -21.82 15.00 14.76
CA ARG A 184 -21.71 15.77 13.51
C ARG A 184 -21.22 14.88 12.37
N GLY A 185 -21.75 15.07 11.16
CA GLY A 185 -21.42 14.24 10.01
C GLY A 185 -21.63 14.97 8.69
N VAL A 186 -21.44 14.26 7.57
CA VAL A 186 -21.56 14.85 6.22
C VAL A 186 -23.00 14.80 5.73
N SER A 187 -23.59 13.60 5.65
CA SER A 187 -24.95 13.40 5.12
C SER A 187 -26.03 13.33 6.20
N THR A 188 -25.63 13.15 7.46
CA THR A 188 -26.50 13.06 8.63
C THR A 188 -25.76 13.59 9.85
N GLY A 189 -26.49 13.84 10.93
CA GLY A 189 -25.96 14.39 12.17
C GLY A 189 -26.20 15.89 12.31
N TYR A 190 -25.63 16.46 13.36
CA TYR A 190 -25.65 17.91 13.61
C TYR A 190 -24.66 18.63 12.70
N ASP A 191 -25.00 19.85 12.33
CA ASP A 191 -24.19 20.79 11.56
C ASP A 191 -23.37 21.73 12.46
N THR A 192 -23.68 21.77 13.76
CA THR A 192 -23.10 22.71 14.73
C THR A 192 -22.61 22.02 16.01
N ALA A 193 -21.90 22.75 16.87
CA ALA A 193 -21.44 22.25 18.16
C ALA A 193 -22.54 22.35 19.22
N VAL A 194 -23.58 21.50 19.13
CA VAL A 194 -24.80 21.56 19.97
C VAL A 194 -24.58 21.53 21.49
N ALA A 195 -23.41 21.08 21.96
CA ALA A 195 -23.05 21.11 23.38
C ALA A 195 -22.68 22.52 23.89
N LEU A 196 -22.33 23.45 22.99
CA LEU A 196 -21.96 24.82 23.26
C LEU A 196 -23.13 25.75 22.89
N ALA A 197 -24.25 25.63 23.62
CA ALA A 197 -25.50 26.32 23.27
C ALA A 197 -25.39 27.86 23.16
N ALA A 198 -24.40 28.46 23.82
CA ALA A 198 -24.15 29.90 23.75
C ALA A 198 -23.46 30.33 22.45
N ASP A 199 -22.66 29.45 21.84
CA ASP A 199 -21.91 29.73 20.61
C ASP A 199 -21.62 28.43 19.81
N PRO A 200 -22.66 27.82 19.22
CA PRO A 200 -22.52 26.53 18.52
C PRO A 200 -21.83 26.65 17.14
N ASP A 201 -21.76 27.88 16.60
CA ASP A 201 -21.29 28.23 15.25
C ASP A 201 -20.05 29.12 15.25
N ASP A 202 -19.29 29.12 16.35
CA ASP A 202 -18.00 29.82 16.45
C ASP A 202 -17.14 29.52 15.21
N GLU A 203 -16.60 30.57 14.59
CA GLU A 203 -15.76 30.49 13.38
C GLU A 203 -14.57 29.54 13.58
N VAL A 204 -14.03 29.47 14.80
CA VAL A 204 -12.94 28.57 15.17
C VAL A 204 -13.36 27.09 15.07
N LEU A 205 -14.65 26.79 15.25
CA LEU A 205 -15.21 25.44 15.17
C LEU A 205 -15.67 25.06 13.76
N ASN A 206 -15.72 26.02 12.83
CA ASN A 206 -16.26 25.78 11.49
C ASN A 206 -15.53 24.64 10.77
N ARG A 207 -14.20 24.56 10.90
CA ARG A 207 -13.40 23.45 10.33
C ARG A 207 -13.82 22.07 10.87
N ALA A 208 -14.23 22.01 12.14
CA ALA A 208 -14.67 20.77 12.78
C ALA A 208 -16.18 20.49 12.58
N ASN A 209 -17.00 21.52 12.40
CA ASN A 209 -18.44 21.45 12.17
C ASN A 209 -18.76 21.07 10.72
N ALA A 210 -18.17 21.77 9.75
CA ALA A 210 -18.39 21.57 8.33
C ALA A 210 -17.57 20.39 7.81
N LYS A 211 -18.09 19.17 8.04
CA LYS A 211 -17.48 17.92 7.57
C LYS A 211 -17.42 17.88 6.05
N ARG A 212 -16.27 17.48 5.50
CA ARG A 212 -15.99 17.39 4.08
C ARG A 212 -15.61 15.98 3.69
N PHE A 213 -16.18 15.51 2.57
CA PHE A 213 -15.79 14.25 1.96
C PHE A 213 -14.69 14.53 0.94
N ASP A 214 -13.44 14.45 1.40
CA ASP A 214 -12.28 14.69 0.54
C ASP A 214 -11.97 13.46 -0.32
N VAL A 215 -11.68 13.69 -1.59
CA VAL A 215 -11.18 12.66 -2.51
C VAL A 215 -9.84 13.15 -3.04
N THR A 216 -8.80 12.34 -2.82
CA THR A 216 -7.44 12.65 -3.27
C THR A 216 -6.97 11.60 -4.27
N LYS A 217 -5.74 11.77 -4.76
CA LYS A 217 -5.08 10.80 -5.63
C LYS A 217 -3.88 10.20 -4.91
N GLY A 218 -3.62 8.93 -5.20
CA GLY A 218 -2.35 8.29 -4.88
C GLY A 218 -1.62 7.87 -6.15
N SER A 219 -0.36 7.51 -5.99
CA SER A 219 0.47 6.96 -7.06
C SER A 219 1.12 5.67 -6.61
N ILE A 220 1.33 4.74 -7.54
CA ILE A 220 1.97 3.45 -7.27
C ILE A 220 2.96 3.10 -8.38
N SER A 221 4.05 2.46 -8.01
CA SER A 221 5.00 1.81 -8.90
C SER A 221 5.19 0.37 -8.47
N MET A 222 4.97 -0.57 -9.40
CA MET A 222 5.09 -2.02 -9.19
C MET A 222 6.15 -2.56 -10.14
N THR A 223 7.23 -3.12 -9.60
CA THR A 223 8.35 -3.67 -10.38
C THR A 223 8.34 -5.18 -10.27
N ILE A 224 8.22 -5.85 -11.40
CA ILE A 224 8.17 -7.30 -11.51
C ILE A 224 9.57 -7.87 -11.29
N ALA A 225 9.67 -8.90 -10.45
CA ALA A 225 10.91 -9.57 -10.09
C ALA A 225 10.89 -11.08 -10.39
N ALA A 226 9.72 -11.65 -10.63
CA ALA A 226 9.56 -13.05 -11.02
C ALA A 226 8.33 -13.21 -11.91
N VAL A 227 8.44 -14.13 -12.87
CA VAL A 227 7.39 -14.47 -13.83
C VAL A 227 7.37 -15.99 -14.02
N ASP A 228 6.19 -16.60 -13.98
CA ASP A 228 5.96 -17.97 -14.40
C ASP A 228 5.09 -17.95 -15.65
N LYS A 229 5.68 -18.35 -16.78
CA LYS A 229 4.99 -18.36 -18.07
C LYS A 229 3.95 -19.48 -18.18
N GLU A 230 4.14 -20.61 -17.49
CA GLU A 230 3.25 -21.76 -17.59
C GLU A 230 1.92 -21.49 -16.90
N THR A 231 1.96 -20.80 -15.75
CA THR A 231 0.77 -20.46 -14.95
C THR A 231 0.24 -19.04 -15.21
N GLY A 232 1.02 -18.20 -15.90
CA GLY A 232 0.70 -16.78 -16.13
C GLY A 232 0.92 -15.92 -14.88
N GLU A 233 1.57 -16.45 -13.85
CA GLU A 233 1.78 -15.75 -12.59
C GLU A 233 2.96 -14.78 -12.67
N PHE A 234 2.88 -13.67 -11.96
CA PHE A 234 3.96 -12.73 -11.81
C PHE A 234 3.95 -12.12 -10.41
N GLY A 235 5.11 -11.65 -9.95
CA GLY A 235 5.24 -11.04 -8.64
C GLY A 235 6.44 -10.13 -8.56
N GLY A 236 6.48 -9.31 -7.51
CA GLY A 236 7.55 -8.34 -7.33
C GLY A 236 7.34 -7.43 -6.14
N THR A 237 7.90 -6.22 -6.22
CA THR A 237 7.80 -5.20 -5.17
C THR A 237 7.00 -4.01 -5.64
N PHE A 238 6.34 -3.33 -4.70
CA PHE A 238 5.66 -2.08 -4.97
C PHE A 238 6.07 -0.98 -4.00
N GLU A 239 5.97 0.24 -4.48
CA GLU A 239 6.00 1.46 -3.68
C GLU A 239 4.77 2.30 -4.04
N SER A 240 4.06 2.78 -3.03
CA SER A 240 2.83 3.55 -3.16
C SER A 240 2.89 4.78 -2.28
N GLU A 241 2.43 5.92 -2.80
CA GLU A 241 2.31 7.18 -2.06
C GLU A 241 0.88 7.71 -2.16
N GLN A 242 0.29 8.07 -1.02
CA GLN A 242 -1.06 8.64 -0.92
C GLN A 242 -1.19 9.55 0.29
N TYR A 243 -2.35 10.19 0.47
CA TYR A 243 -2.69 10.92 1.68
C TYR A 243 -3.36 10.02 2.74
N SER A 244 -3.16 10.38 4.01
CA SER A 244 -3.82 9.79 5.17
C SER A 244 -5.27 10.30 5.34
N ASP A 245 -5.91 9.88 6.43
CA ASP A 245 -7.19 10.46 6.87
C ASP A 245 -7.06 11.97 7.15
N SER A 246 -8.10 12.74 6.79
CA SER A 246 -8.27 14.17 7.08
C SER A 246 -9.30 14.44 8.19
N ASP A 247 -9.85 13.39 8.83
CA ASP A 247 -10.98 13.45 9.76
C ASP A 247 -12.16 14.25 9.19
N LEU A 248 -12.54 13.90 7.95
CA LEU A 248 -13.56 14.62 7.17
C LEU A 248 -13.25 16.12 7.03
N GLY A 249 -12.01 16.47 6.72
CA GLY A 249 -11.54 17.84 6.52
C GLY A 249 -11.26 18.64 7.80
N ALA A 250 -11.35 18.00 8.97
CA ALA A 250 -11.06 18.64 10.26
C ALA A 250 -9.56 18.88 10.48
N ILE A 251 -8.69 18.07 9.86
CA ILE A 251 -7.23 18.20 9.88
C ILE A 251 -6.64 18.11 8.48
N ASP A 252 -5.38 18.51 8.32
CA ASP A 252 -4.65 18.34 7.07
C ASP A 252 -4.09 16.90 7.01
N PRO A 253 -4.33 16.14 5.93
CA PRO A 253 -3.84 14.77 5.84
C PRO A 253 -2.33 14.75 5.60
N LEU A 254 -1.66 13.75 6.18
CA LEU A 254 -0.23 13.53 5.99
C LEU A 254 0.02 12.70 4.73
N GLU A 255 1.14 12.93 4.06
CA GLU A 255 1.61 12.01 3.01
C GLU A 255 2.13 10.73 3.64
N VAL A 256 1.70 9.59 3.12
CA VAL A 256 2.12 8.26 3.56
C VAL A 256 2.72 7.49 2.39
N LYS A 257 3.79 6.76 2.68
CA LYS A 257 4.45 5.85 1.75
C LYS A 257 4.32 4.43 2.25
N VAL A 258 3.87 3.54 1.37
CA VAL A 258 3.68 2.12 1.64
C VAL A 258 4.56 1.35 0.66
N GLN A 259 5.42 0.47 1.18
CA GLN A 259 6.20 -0.44 0.35
C GLN A 259 5.83 -1.87 0.72
N GLY A 260 5.97 -2.77 -0.25
CA GLY A 260 5.59 -4.16 -0.05
C GLY A 260 5.93 -5.06 -1.22
N ILE A 261 5.34 -6.24 -1.19
CA ILE A 261 5.38 -7.21 -2.28
C ILE A 261 4.01 -7.34 -2.92
N PHE A 262 3.97 -7.73 -4.18
CA PHE A 262 2.73 -8.04 -4.86
C PHE A 262 2.84 -9.34 -5.66
N TYR A 263 1.68 -9.90 -5.94
CA TYR A 263 1.47 -11.07 -6.79
C TYR A 263 0.27 -10.79 -7.69
N GLY A 264 0.26 -11.35 -8.89
CA GLY A 264 -0.92 -11.40 -9.74
C GLY A 264 -0.76 -12.47 -10.81
N ARG A 265 -1.82 -12.71 -11.56
CA ARG A 265 -1.82 -13.67 -12.66
C ARG A 265 -2.51 -13.10 -13.88
N VAL A 266 -1.96 -13.38 -15.06
CA VAL A 266 -2.57 -13.05 -16.35
C VAL A 266 -3.38 -14.25 -16.83
N ASP A 267 -4.59 -13.98 -17.30
CA ASP A 267 -5.45 -14.89 -18.09
C ASP A 267 -5.59 -14.36 -19.53
#